data_AF-A0A2V0QCB6-F1
#
_entry.id   AF-A0A2V0QCB6-F1
#
_cell.length_a   1.000
_cell.length_b   1.000
_cell.length_c   1.000
_cell.angle_alpha   90.00
_cell.angle_beta   90.00
_cell.angle_gamma   90.00
#
_symmetry.space_group_name_H-M   'P 1'
#
loop_
_entity.id
_entity.type
_entity.pdbx_description
1 polymer ?
#
loop_
_entity_poly.entity_id
_entity_poly.type
_entity_poly.pdbx_seq_one_letter_code
_entity_poly.pdbx_strand_id
1 'polypeptide(L)'
;MMTSKGCLLQSTLNDVDGVENDRGEEIHPAFAPDEDGGWRGIYPPAQEHDQAYDEYFIIVDDKTGTPARNRIYSITLDTGESIEGHTYDEGRTQYITSDKRRPLIIEVAPASEMQAD
;
A
#
# COMPACT_ATOMS: atom_id res chain seq x y z
N MET A 1 -4.94 -0.88 37.71
CA MET A 1 -6.08 -1.80 37.60
C MET A 1 -5.69 -2.88 36.59
N MET A 2 -5.69 -4.15 36.98
CA MET A 2 -5.44 -5.28 36.07
C MET A 2 -6.64 -5.47 35.14
N THR A 3 -6.39 -5.76 33.86
CA THR A 3 -7.17 -6.79 33.16
C THR A 3 -6.21 -7.73 32.47
N SER A 4 -6.24 -8.98 32.91
CA SER A 4 -5.68 -10.15 32.24
C SER A 4 -6.61 -10.56 31.10
N LYS A 5 -6.09 -10.76 29.89
CA LYS A 5 -6.35 -11.89 28.96
C LYS A 5 -5.88 -11.54 27.55
N GLY A 6 -4.71 -12.06 27.22
CA GLY A 6 -4.01 -11.91 25.95
C GLY A 6 -2.53 -11.93 26.27
N CYS A 7 -1.74 -12.74 25.57
CA CYS A 7 -0.28 -12.76 25.76
C CYS A 7 0.25 -11.33 25.81
N LEU A 8 0.82 -10.93 26.94
CA LEU A 8 1.60 -9.70 26.99
C LEU A 8 2.82 -9.96 26.11
N LEU A 9 2.85 -9.37 24.91
CA LEU A 9 4.12 -9.05 24.28
C LEU A 9 4.75 -7.99 25.18
N GLN A 10 5.36 -8.44 26.27
CA GLN A 10 6.21 -7.60 27.08
C GLN A 10 7.41 -7.32 26.17
N SER A 11 7.44 -6.15 25.53
CA SER A 11 8.59 -5.73 24.74
C SER A 11 9.80 -5.74 25.67
N THR A 12 10.71 -6.69 25.48
CA THR A 12 12.01 -6.71 26.16
C THR A 12 13.09 -6.02 25.33
N LEU A 13 12.71 -5.39 24.21
CA LEU A 13 13.62 -4.64 23.36
C LEU A 13 13.42 -3.15 23.66
N ASN A 14 14.26 -2.65 24.57
CA ASN A 14 14.53 -1.26 24.86
C ASN A 14 13.36 -0.52 25.55
N ASP A 15 13.67 0.40 26.47
CA ASP A 15 12.71 1.27 27.20
C ASP A 15 12.00 2.28 26.27
N VAL A 16 11.56 1.81 25.10
CA VAL A 16 10.99 2.58 24.01
C VAL A 16 9.56 2.09 23.80
N ASP A 17 8.61 2.99 24.02
CA ASP A 17 7.23 2.78 23.59
C ASP A 17 7.16 2.99 22.06
N GLY A 18 7.35 1.93 21.27
CA GLY A 18 7.23 2.03 19.81
C GLY A 18 7.85 0.86 19.03
N VAL A 19 7.72 0.92 17.70
CA VAL A 19 8.58 0.18 16.78
C VAL A 19 9.67 1.17 16.37
N GLU A 20 10.93 0.85 16.63
CA GLU A 20 12.11 1.60 16.17
C GLU A 20 13.03 0.63 15.42
N ASN A 21 13.84 1.14 14.49
CA ASN A 21 14.94 0.37 13.92
C ASN A 21 16.26 0.78 14.58
N ASP A 22 17.25 -0.12 14.58
CA ASP A 22 18.56 0.08 15.22
C ASP A 22 19.36 1.28 14.68
N ARG A 23 18.89 1.90 13.59
CA ARG A 23 19.53 3.04 12.92
C ARG A 23 18.85 4.38 13.24
N GLY A 24 17.72 4.37 13.94
CA GLY A 24 16.90 5.57 14.17
C GLY A 24 16.31 6.16 12.88
N GLU A 25 16.23 5.37 11.81
CA GLU A 25 15.62 5.76 10.55
C GLU A 25 14.09 5.80 10.70
N GLU A 26 13.42 6.60 9.89
CA GLU A 26 11.96 6.63 9.89
C GLU A 26 11.38 5.26 9.49
N ILE A 27 10.37 4.80 10.22
CA ILE A 27 9.61 3.62 9.85
C ILE A 27 8.42 4.07 9.02
N HIS A 28 8.44 3.69 7.75
CA HIS A 28 7.36 4.01 6.83
C HIS A 28 6.06 3.29 7.24
N PRO A 29 4.90 3.94 7.04
CA PRO A 29 3.59 3.37 7.36
C PRO A 29 3.20 2.17 6.47
N ALA A 30 3.85 2.00 5.32
CA ALA A 30 3.68 0.83 4.47
C ALA A 30 4.97 0.52 3.68
N PHE A 31 5.02 -0.66 3.06
CA PHE A 31 6.18 -1.15 2.29
C PHE A 31 5.73 -1.79 0.98
N ALA A 32 6.53 -1.63 -0.07
CA ALA A 32 6.37 -2.28 -1.37
C ALA A 32 7.68 -2.97 -1.78
N PRO A 33 7.66 -4.00 -2.65
CA PRO A 33 8.88 -4.58 -3.18
C PRO A 33 9.76 -3.54 -3.87
N ASP A 34 11.08 -3.71 -3.79
CA ASP A 34 12.07 -2.96 -4.57
C ASP A 34 12.70 -3.82 -5.69
N GLU A 35 13.62 -3.22 -6.45
CA GLU A 35 14.25 -3.85 -7.62
C GLU A 35 15.26 -4.94 -7.27
N ASP A 36 15.76 -4.93 -6.03
CA ASP A 36 16.75 -5.89 -5.52
C ASP A 36 16.09 -7.06 -4.78
N GLY A 37 14.75 -7.14 -4.80
CA GLY A 37 13.96 -8.12 -4.04
C GLY A 37 13.85 -7.80 -2.55
N GLY A 38 14.22 -6.59 -2.15
CA GLY A 38 14.00 -6.02 -0.84
C GLY A 38 12.64 -5.31 -0.72
N TRP A 39 12.52 -4.46 0.30
CA TRP A 39 11.32 -3.69 0.60
C TRP A 39 11.67 -2.21 0.69
N ARG A 40 10.98 -1.38 -0.11
CA ARG A 40 11.03 0.08 0.01
C ARG A 40 9.86 0.56 0.86
N GLY A 41 10.12 1.53 1.72
CA GLY A 41 9.07 2.25 2.42
C GLY A 41 8.28 3.17 1.49
N ILE A 42 6.99 3.31 1.77
CA ILE A 42 6.07 4.19 1.03
C ILE A 42 5.18 4.96 1.99
N TYR A 43 4.66 6.09 1.55
CA TYR A 43 3.63 6.82 2.29
C TYR A 43 2.28 6.64 1.62
N PRO A 44 1.25 6.14 2.34
CA PRO A 44 -0.11 6.20 1.84
C PRO A 44 -0.48 7.66 1.56
N PRO A 45 -1.46 7.92 0.68
CA PRO A 45 -1.97 9.28 0.49
C PRO A 45 -2.45 9.89 1.81
N ALA A 46 -2.73 11.20 1.77
CA ALA A 46 -3.16 11.98 2.93
C ALA A 46 -4.15 11.22 3.84
N GLN A 47 -3.97 11.38 5.16
CA GLN A 47 -4.66 10.68 6.26
C GLN A 47 -6.20 10.77 6.24
N GLU A 48 -6.82 11.46 5.29
CA GLU A 48 -8.29 11.58 5.16
C GLU A 48 -8.98 10.26 4.78
N HIS A 49 -8.21 9.25 4.39
CA HIS A 49 -8.69 7.91 4.01
C HIS A 49 -8.45 6.83 5.07
N ASP A 50 -8.40 7.21 6.35
CA ASP A 50 -8.25 6.27 7.49
C ASP A 50 -9.55 5.51 7.81
N GLN A 51 -10.45 5.35 6.83
CA GLN A 51 -11.62 4.50 7.00
C GLN A 51 -11.20 3.03 6.94
N ALA A 52 -11.76 2.21 7.82
CA ALA A 52 -11.32 0.83 8.05
C ALA A 52 -11.34 -0.09 6.81
N TYR A 53 -12.02 0.31 5.73
CA TYR A 53 -12.17 -0.48 4.50
C TYR A 53 -11.81 0.31 3.24
N ASP A 54 -11.17 1.48 3.38
CA ASP A 54 -10.59 2.16 2.23
C ASP A 54 -9.37 1.38 1.74
N GLU A 55 -9.35 1.07 0.45
CA GLU A 55 -8.29 0.26 -0.16
C GLU A 55 -7.62 1.00 -1.32
N TYR A 56 -6.34 0.73 -1.53
CA TYR A 56 -5.60 1.16 -2.71
C TYR A 56 -4.59 0.08 -3.09
N PHE A 57 -4.17 0.08 -4.35
CA PHE A 57 -3.22 -0.90 -4.88
C PHE A 57 -1.93 -0.23 -5.31
N ILE A 58 -0.84 -0.99 -5.24
CA ILE A 58 0.45 -0.62 -5.77
C ILE A 58 0.76 -1.60 -6.87
N ILE A 59 0.89 -1.08 -8.08
CA ILE A 59 1.23 -1.84 -9.26
C ILE A 59 2.74 -1.71 -9.45
N VAL A 60 3.41 -2.85 -9.42
CA VAL A 60 4.84 -2.96 -9.72
C VAL A 60 5.02 -3.77 -11.00
N ASP A 61 6.09 -3.47 -11.73
CA ASP A 61 6.56 -4.32 -12.82
C ASP A 61 7.13 -5.62 -12.22
N ASP A 62 6.70 -6.76 -12.74
CA ASP A 62 7.03 -8.08 -12.17
C ASP A 62 8.48 -8.51 -12.41
N LYS A 63 9.14 -7.93 -13.41
CA LYS A 63 10.53 -8.23 -13.76
C LYS A 63 11.51 -7.38 -12.99
N THR A 64 11.17 -6.10 -12.81
CA THR A 64 12.06 -5.10 -12.24
C THR A 64 11.71 -4.73 -10.81
N GLY A 65 10.51 -5.03 -10.30
CA GLY A 65 10.06 -4.55 -8.99
C GLY A 65 9.77 -3.05 -8.95
N THR A 66 10.08 -2.32 -10.03
CA THR A 66 9.87 -0.88 -10.11
C THR A 66 8.38 -0.54 -10.12
N PRO A 67 7.93 0.52 -9.45
CA PRO A 67 6.54 0.95 -9.51
C PRO A 67 6.12 1.33 -10.93
N ALA A 68 5.02 0.75 -11.41
CA ALA A 68 4.49 1.05 -12.73
C ALA A 68 3.74 2.39 -12.67
N ARG A 69 4.44 3.49 -12.94
CA ARG A 69 3.89 4.86 -12.97
C ARG A 69 3.02 5.11 -14.19
N ASN A 70 2.06 6.03 -14.07
CA ASN A 70 1.17 6.46 -15.16
C ASN A 70 0.47 5.30 -15.89
N ARG A 71 0.22 4.22 -15.16
CA ARG A 71 -0.34 2.98 -15.66
C ARG A 71 -1.85 3.06 -15.67
N ILE A 72 -2.47 2.86 -16.83
CA ILE A 72 -3.93 2.78 -16.93
C ILE A 72 -4.41 1.54 -16.17
N TYR A 73 -5.39 1.73 -15.30
CA TYR A 73 -6.09 0.67 -14.59
C TYR A 73 -7.60 0.89 -14.59
N SER A 74 -8.34 -0.20 -14.38
CA SER A 74 -9.76 -0.19 -14.06
C SER A 74 -10.00 -1.09 -12.85
N ILE A 75 -10.78 -0.60 -11.88
CA ILE A 75 -11.20 -1.37 -10.71
C ILE A 75 -12.71 -1.54 -10.77
N THR A 76 -13.19 -2.77 -10.83
CA THR A 76 -14.61 -3.10 -10.84
C THR A 76 -15.04 -3.60 -9.47
N LEU A 77 -16.03 -2.93 -8.88
CA LEU A 77 -16.65 -3.31 -7.61
C LEU A 77 -17.66 -4.45 -7.81
N ASP A 78 -18.02 -5.13 -6.72
CA ASP A 78 -19.07 -6.16 -6.71
C ASP A 78 -20.47 -5.66 -7.14
N THR A 79 -20.68 -4.34 -7.11
CA THR A 79 -21.88 -3.67 -7.61
C THR A 79 -21.92 -3.51 -9.13
N GLY A 80 -20.79 -3.74 -9.82
CA GLY A 80 -20.60 -3.46 -11.24
C GLY A 80 -20.17 -2.02 -11.55
N GLU A 81 -19.98 -1.19 -10.52
CA GLU A 81 -19.36 0.14 -10.67
C GLU A 81 -17.87 -0.01 -11.03
N SER A 82 -17.39 0.83 -11.94
CA SER A 82 -16.00 0.83 -12.39
C SER A 82 -15.32 2.17 -12.08
N ILE A 83 -14.11 2.07 -11.54
CA ILE A 83 -13.23 3.17 -11.20
C ILE A 83 -12.00 3.08 -12.11
N GLU A 84 -11.88 4.02 -13.05
CA GLU A 84 -10.76 4.09 -13.98
C GLU A 84 -9.75 5.16 -13.55
N GLY A 85 -8.47 4.95 -13.87
CA GLY A 85 -7.45 5.95 -13.59
C GLY A 85 -6.06 5.60 -14.08
N HIS A 86 -5.11 6.44 -13.69
CA HIS A 86 -3.68 6.25 -13.89
C HIS A 86 -2.98 6.11 -12.55
N THR A 87 -1.98 5.25 -12.47
CA THR A 87 -1.17 5.17 -11.25
C THR A 87 -0.28 6.40 -11.07
N TYR A 88 -0.07 6.79 -9.81
CA TYR A 88 0.83 7.88 -9.42
C TYR A 88 2.30 7.43 -9.38
N ASP A 89 3.21 8.32 -8.94
CA ASP A 89 4.68 8.12 -8.92
C ASP A 89 5.14 6.87 -8.17
N GLU A 90 4.36 6.36 -7.22
CA GLU A 90 4.69 5.14 -6.49
C GLU A 90 3.98 3.90 -7.05
N GLY A 91 3.48 3.95 -8.29
CA GLY A 91 2.71 2.86 -8.91
C GLY A 91 1.32 2.70 -8.30
N ARG A 92 0.86 3.71 -7.57
CA ARG A 92 -0.32 3.64 -6.70
C ARG A 92 -1.60 4.00 -7.43
N THR A 93 -2.70 3.28 -7.19
CA THR A 93 -4.04 3.68 -7.62
C THR A 93 -4.60 4.82 -6.76
N GLN A 94 -5.78 5.34 -7.11
CA GLN A 94 -6.56 6.13 -6.15
C GLN A 94 -7.16 5.23 -5.07
N TYR A 95 -7.64 5.84 -4.00
CA TYR A 95 -8.41 5.14 -2.98
C TYR A 95 -9.76 4.71 -3.52
N ILE A 96 -10.14 3.50 -3.14
CA ILE A 96 -11.48 2.96 -3.28
C ILE A 96 -12.11 3.08 -1.90
N THR A 97 -13.08 3.98 -1.76
CA THR A 97 -13.71 4.22 -0.46
C THR A 97 -14.79 3.17 -0.18
N SER A 98 -14.82 2.61 1.03
CA SER A 98 -15.87 1.64 1.39
C SER A 98 -16.26 1.64 2.86
N ASP A 99 -17.53 1.32 3.11
CA ASP A 99 -18.10 1.16 4.45
C ASP A 99 -17.97 -0.29 5.00
N LYS A 100 -17.54 -1.22 4.14
CA LYS A 100 -17.36 -2.64 4.45
C LYS A 100 -16.34 -3.27 3.51
N ARG A 101 -15.76 -4.39 3.92
CA ARG A 101 -14.91 -5.20 3.03
C ARG A 101 -15.72 -5.75 1.86
N ARG A 102 -15.22 -5.60 0.64
CA ARG A 102 -15.87 -6.08 -0.59
C ARG A 102 -14.86 -6.72 -1.54
N PRO A 103 -15.27 -7.71 -2.35
CA PRO A 103 -14.42 -8.18 -3.43
C PRO A 103 -14.37 -7.14 -4.56
N LEU A 104 -13.24 -7.09 -5.23
CA LEU A 104 -13.00 -6.22 -6.39
C LEU A 104 -12.16 -6.95 -7.42
N ILE A 105 -12.23 -6.49 -8.66
CA ILE A 105 -11.37 -6.92 -9.76
C ILE A 105 -10.56 -5.71 -10.18
N ILE A 106 -9.24 -5.86 -10.24
CA ILE A 106 -8.35 -4.86 -10.82
C ILE A 106 -7.82 -5.38 -12.15
N GLU A 107 -7.97 -4.57 -13.18
CA GLU A 107 -7.41 -4.80 -14.51
C GLU A 107 -6.40 -3.69 -14.80
N VAL A 108 -5.27 -4.09 -15.35
CA VAL A 108 -4.16 -3.19 -15.67
C VAL A 108 -3.90 -3.29 -17.16
N ALA A 109 -3.84 -2.14 -17.84
CA ALA A 109 -3.52 -2.11 -19.26
C ALA A 109 -2.15 -2.78 -19.52
N PRO A 110 -1.89 -3.37 -20.69
CA PRO A 110 -0.60 -3.95 -21.04
C PRO A 110 0.52 -2.92 -21.02
N ALA A 111 1.77 -3.35 -20.83
CA ALA A 111 2.97 -2.51 -20.82
C ALA A 111 3.07 -1.75 -22.14
N SER A 112 2.55 -0.52 -22.17
CA SER A 112 2.87 0.40 -23.25
C SER A 112 4.31 0.80 -23.04
N GLU A 113 5.14 0.72 -24.08
CA GLU A 113 6.47 1.35 -24.11
C GLU A 113 6.28 2.87 -23.99
N MET A 114 5.99 3.37 -22.78
CA MET A 114 5.97 4.80 -22.52
C MET A 114 7.42 5.22 -22.26
N GLN A 115 7.94 5.83 -23.32
CA GLN A 115 9.23 6.48 -23.50
C GLN A 115 9.82 7.09 -22.23
N ALA A 116 11.08 6.76 -22.00
CA ALA A 116 11.99 7.59 -21.23
C ALA A 116 11.97 9.02 -21.78
N ASP A 117 11.67 9.99 -20.93
CA ASP A 117 12.16 11.36 -21.07
C ASP A 117 13.51 11.47 -20.33
#